data_AF-A0A377ZEP7-F1
#
_entry.id   AF-A0A377ZEP7-F1
#
_cell.length_a   1.000
_cell.length_b   1.000
_cell.length_c   1.000
_cell.angle_alpha   90.00
_cell.angle_beta   90.00
_cell.angle_gamma   90.00
#
_symmetry.space_group_name_H-M   'P 1'
#
loop_
_entity.id
_entity.type
_entity.pdbx_description
1 polymer ?
#
loop_
_entity_poly.entity_id
_entity_poly.type
_entity_poly.pdbx_seq_one_letter_code
_entity_poly.pdbx_strand_id
1 'polypeptide(L)'
;MKCCGIGPFYEGNLPTGTRITTRTGLPAVYWRKLNKGIPESKATTAQVDETTGLLEARSQVDVRVAALNGNTAGFRFNQSKPFMEAMNQKAQYQMLNGTLVGQPEAFLGIAPRFSDLSAPNADNIIDAGGTGKNLTSIYLIGWAPDKVYGIFPKGSKAGLTHRDLG
;
A
#
# COMPACT_ATOMS: atom_id res chain seq x y z
N MET A 1 2.62 18.25 -3.37
CA MET A 1 3.89 17.81 -2.76
C MET A 1 3.80 16.28 -2.68
N LYS A 2 4.58 15.56 -3.51
CA LYS A 2 4.56 14.09 -3.58
C LYS A 2 5.28 13.55 -2.34
N CYS A 3 4.57 13.42 -1.22
CA CYS A 3 5.06 12.63 -0.10
C CYS A 3 5.01 11.16 -0.53
N CYS A 4 6.17 10.50 -0.45
CA CYS A 4 6.47 9.20 -1.05
C CYS A 4 6.49 9.21 -2.60
N GLY A 5 7.64 9.57 -3.19
CA GLY A 5 7.87 9.56 -4.66
C GLY A 5 7.99 8.17 -5.28
N ILE A 6 7.25 7.19 -4.75
CA ILE A 6 7.39 5.77 -5.09
C ILE A 6 6.11 5.35 -5.81
N GLY A 7 6.17 5.34 -7.14
CA GLY A 7 5.09 4.88 -8.01
C GLY A 7 3.92 5.84 -8.25
N PRO A 8 3.06 5.54 -9.24
CA PRO A 8 1.81 6.25 -9.47
C PRO A 8 0.75 5.86 -8.43
N PHE A 9 -0.10 6.83 -8.06
CA PHE A 9 -1.26 6.62 -7.19
C PHE A 9 -2.56 6.77 -7.99
N TYR A 10 -3.52 5.88 -7.76
CA TYR A 10 -4.84 5.88 -8.39
C TYR A 10 -5.96 5.88 -7.36
N GLU A 11 -7.10 6.43 -7.76
CA GLU A 11 -8.29 6.45 -6.92
C GLU A 11 -8.92 5.06 -6.83
N GLY A 12 -9.27 4.64 -5.62
CA GLY A 12 -9.92 3.36 -5.40
C GLY A 12 -11.34 3.30 -5.95
N ASN A 13 -11.75 2.11 -6.40
CA ASN A 13 -13.11 1.89 -6.93
C ASN A 13 -14.15 1.61 -5.84
N LEU A 14 -13.73 1.25 -4.63
CA LEU A 14 -14.58 1.10 -3.44
C LEU A 14 -14.47 2.35 -2.54
N PRO A 15 -15.44 2.60 -1.65
CA PRO A 15 -15.38 3.73 -0.72
C PRO A 15 -14.11 3.75 0.15
N THR A 16 -13.64 2.59 0.60
CA THR A 16 -12.50 2.44 1.53
C THR A 16 -11.42 1.50 0.99
N GLY A 17 -11.35 1.34 -0.34
CA GLY A 17 -10.47 0.34 -0.93
C GLY A 17 -10.52 0.23 -2.44
N THR A 18 -9.89 -0.82 -2.96
CA THR A 18 -9.95 -1.21 -4.37
C THR A 18 -10.21 -2.70 -4.49
N ARG A 19 -11.19 -3.07 -5.32
CA ARG A 19 -11.42 -4.45 -5.75
C ARG A 19 -10.75 -4.69 -7.09
N ILE A 20 -9.86 -5.69 -7.12
CA ILE A 20 -9.17 -6.15 -8.32
C ILE A 20 -9.66 -7.56 -8.64
N THR A 21 -10.02 -7.80 -9.90
CA THR A 21 -10.40 -9.15 -10.36
C THR A 21 -9.26 -9.73 -11.17
N THR A 22 -8.70 -10.85 -10.70
CA THR A 22 -7.59 -11.55 -11.34
C THR A 22 -8.04 -12.94 -11.76
N ARG A 23 -7.67 -13.35 -12.97
CA ARG A 23 -7.93 -14.71 -13.46
C ARG A 23 -6.96 -15.69 -12.78
N THR A 24 -7.50 -16.73 -12.14
CA THR A 24 -6.70 -17.74 -11.41
C THR A 24 -6.40 -18.98 -12.23
N GLY A 25 -7.19 -19.26 -13.27
CA GLY A 25 -7.04 -20.47 -14.07
C GLY A 25 -7.48 -20.28 -15.52
N LEU A 26 -6.76 -20.95 -16.41
CA LEU A 26 -7.12 -21.07 -17.81
C LEU A 26 -8.05 -22.27 -18.01
N PRO A 27 -9.03 -22.18 -18.92
CA PRO A 27 -9.87 -23.34 -19.26
C PRO A 27 -9.01 -24.43 -19.91
N ALA A 28 -9.34 -25.69 -19.62
CA ALA A 28 -8.69 -26.82 -20.26
C ALA A 28 -9.11 -26.95 -21.73
N VAL A 29 -8.15 -27.26 -22.60
CA VAL A 29 -8.34 -27.42 -24.04
C VAL A 29 -8.09 -28.89 -24.41
N TYR A 30 -8.95 -29.47 -25.23
CA TYR A 30 -8.92 -30.91 -25.52
C TYR A 30 -8.85 -31.19 -27.03
N TRP A 31 -8.04 -32.17 -27.40
CA TRP A 31 -8.08 -32.77 -28.73
C TRP A 31 -9.21 -33.80 -28.81
N ARG A 32 -10.06 -33.75 -29.84
CA ARG A 32 -11.16 -34.72 -30.02
C ARG A 32 -11.02 -35.56 -31.29
N LYS A 33 -11.47 -36.82 -31.21
CA LYS A 33 -11.71 -37.69 -32.37
C LYS A 33 -13.07 -37.41 -33.01
N LEU A 34 -13.22 -37.77 -34.29
CA LEU A 34 -14.50 -37.65 -35.01
C LEU A 34 -15.59 -38.44 -34.26
N ASN A 35 -16.77 -37.85 -34.09
CA ASN A 35 -17.94 -38.40 -33.39
C ASN A 35 -17.83 -38.60 -31.87
N LYS A 36 -16.89 -37.92 -31.19
CA LYS A 36 -16.86 -37.82 -29.71
C LYS A 36 -17.06 -36.38 -29.23
N GLY A 37 -17.73 -36.25 -28.08
CA GLY A 37 -17.93 -34.98 -27.37
C GLY A 37 -16.66 -34.54 -26.63
N ILE A 38 -16.59 -33.25 -26.32
CA ILE A 38 -15.55 -32.63 -25.48
C ILE A 38 -16.20 -32.24 -24.14
N PRO A 39 -15.54 -32.45 -22.99
CA PRO A 39 -16.03 -31.95 -21.71
C PRO A 39 -16.06 -30.41 -21.67
N GLU A 40 -17.04 -29.84 -20.99
CA GLU A 40 -17.12 -28.40 -20.79
C GLU A 40 -16.04 -27.91 -19.82
N SER A 41 -15.39 -26.79 -20.14
CA SER A 41 -14.41 -26.13 -19.28
C SER A 41 -14.67 -24.62 -19.25
N LYS A 42 -14.35 -23.97 -18.12
CA LYS A 42 -14.52 -22.52 -17.91
C LYS A 42 -13.33 -21.91 -17.20
N ALA A 43 -13.04 -20.65 -17.48
CA ALA A 43 -12.01 -19.90 -16.77
C ALA A 43 -12.44 -19.63 -15.32
N THR A 44 -11.48 -19.59 -14.41
CA THR A 44 -11.71 -19.22 -13.00
C THR A 44 -11.14 -17.84 -12.72
N THR A 45 -11.87 -17.05 -11.95
CA THR A 45 -11.48 -15.69 -11.53
C THR A 45 -11.62 -15.58 -10.02
N ALA A 46 -10.68 -14.89 -9.39
CA ALA A 46 -10.77 -14.48 -7.99
C ALA A 46 -10.83 -12.95 -7.89
N GLN A 47 -11.51 -12.47 -6.86
CA GLN A 47 -11.53 -11.06 -6.51
C GLN A 47 -10.68 -10.86 -5.27
N VAL A 48 -9.83 -9.83 -5.29
CA VAL A 48 -8.99 -9.43 -4.17
C VAL A 48 -9.38 -8.00 -3.79
N ASP A 49 -9.66 -7.81 -2.51
CA ASP A 49 -10.02 -6.52 -1.94
C ASP A 49 -8.85 -5.95 -1.16
N GLU A 50 -8.44 -4.74 -1.52
CA GLU A 50 -7.37 -4.00 -0.88
C GLU A 50 -7.94 -2.83 -0.09
N THR A 51 -7.54 -2.68 1.16
CA THR A 51 -8.00 -1.61 2.05
C THR A 51 -7.06 -0.41 2.05
N THR A 52 -7.62 0.78 2.23
CA THR A 52 -6.86 2.03 2.41
C THR A 52 -6.85 2.45 3.88
N GLY A 53 -5.73 3.01 4.35
CA GLY A 53 -5.62 3.62 5.67
C GLY A 53 -5.39 5.14 5.60
N LEU A 54 -5.86 5.87 6.60
CA LEU A 54 -5.64 7.31 6.74
C LEU A 54 -4.56 7.58 7.80
N LEU A 55 -3.52 8.32 7.43
CA LEU A 55 -2.46 8.73 8.34
C LEU A 55 -2.58 10.22 8.66
N GLU A 56 -2.94 10.54 9.89
CA GLU A 56 -3.14 11.91 10.36
C GLU A 56 -2.35 12.18 11.65
N ALA A 57 -1.90 13.42 11.82
CA ALA A 57 -1.32 13.90 13.07
C ALA A 57 -1.70 15.37 13.26
N ARG A 58 -1.77 15.79 14.53
CA ARG A 58 -2.07 17.17 14.92
C ARG A 58 -0.86 17.75 15.65
N SER A 59 -0.32 18.85 15.12
CA SER A 59 0.68 19.66 15.81
C SER A 59 -0.05 20.74 16.61
N GLN A 60 0.00 20.64 17.94
CA GLN A 60 -0.60 21.62 18.85
C GLN A 60 0.51 22.39 19.57
N VAL A 61 0.35 23.71 19.65
CA VAL A 61 1.33 24.63 20.27
C VAL A 61 0.58 25.61 21.16
N ASP A 62 1.14 25.94 22.33
CA ASP A 62 0.58 26.96 23.23
C ASP A 62 0.61 28.35 22.58
N VAL A 63 -0.54 29.04 22.60
CA VAL A 63 -0.75 30.35 21.98
C VAL A 63 0.15 31.43 22.58
N ARG A 64 0.37 31.42 23.91
CA ARG A 64 1.20 32.42 24.59
C ARG A 64 2.67 32.24 24.23
N VAL A 65 3.13 30.99 24.15
CA VAL A 65 4.50 30.65 23.74
C VAL A 65 4.74 31.02 22.27
N ALA A 66 3.75 30.78 21.40
CA ALA A 66 3.83 31.19 20.00
C ALA A 66 3.87 32.72 19.84
N ALA A 67 3.08 33.47 20.64
CA ALA A 67 3.02 34.93 20.60
C ALA A 67 4.32 35.61 21.06
N LEU A 68 5.03 35.01 22.02
CA LEU A 68 6.32 35.49 22.52
C LEU A 68 7.43 35.53 21.44
N ASN A 69 7.31 34.71 20.39
CA ASN A 69 8.32 34.62 19.32
C ASN A 69 8.24 35.78 18.31
N GLY A 70 7.17 36.58 18.29
CA GLY A 70 6.95 37.67 17.32
C GLY A 70 6.65 37.21 15.88
N ASN A 71 7.04 36.00 15.51
CA ASN A 71 6.70 35.33 14.25
C ASN A 71 5.95 34.01 14.54
N THR A 72 4.70 34.13 14.99
CA THR A 72 3.81 33.02 15.35
C THR A 72 3.68 32.00 14.23
N ALA A 73 3.49 32.45 12.98
CA ALA A 73 3.33 31.57 11.82
C ALA A 73 4.62 30.77 11.52
N GLY A 74 5.78 31.42 11.57
CA GLY A 74 7.08 30.76 11.36
C GLY A 74 7.39 29.72 12.44
N PHE A 75 7.10 30.03 13.71
CA PHE A 75 7.26 29.10 14.82
C PHE A 75 6.35 27.88 14.66
N ARG A 76 5.07 28.07 14.33
CA ARG A 76 4.11 26.97 14.10
C ARG A 76 4.52 26.07 12.93
N PHE A 77 5.00 26.67 11.83
CA PHE A 77 5.50 25.88 10.70
C PHE A 77 6.72 25.05 11.08
N ASN A 78 7.66 25.61 11.83
CA ASN A 78 8.82 24.86 12.32
C ASN A 78 8.42 23.71 13.25
N GLN A 79 7.40 23.87 14.09
CA GLN A 79 6.86 22.78 14.89
C GLN A 79 6.07 21.75 14.07
N SER A 80 5.57 22.11 12.89
CA SER A 80 4.85 21.20 12.01
C SER A 80 5.78 20.37 11.10
N LYS A 81 7.00 20.86 10.79
CA LYS A 81 8.03 20.13 10.02
C LYS A 81 8.33 18.72 10.51
N PRO A 82 8.62 18.48 11.81
CA PRO A 82 8.94 17.14 12.29
C PRO A 82 7.77 16.16 12.14
N PHE A 83 6.52 16.64 12.21
CA PHE A 83 5.35 15.80 11.95
C PHE A 83 5.28 15.36 10.47
N MET A 84 5.62 16.25 9.53
CA MET A 84 5.66 15.89 8.11
C MET A 84 6.74 14.83 7.83
N GLU A 85 7.91 14.93 8.47
CA GLU A 85 8.97 13.92 8.36
C GLU A 85 8.57 12.59 8.99
N ALA A 86 8.03 12.61 10.21
CA ALA A 86 7.55 11.42 10.89
C ALA A 86 6.44 10.71 10.09
N MET A 87 5.53 11.48 9.48
CA MET A 87 4.52 10.93 8.57
C MET A 87 5.14 10.23 7.37
N ASN A 88 6.14 10.85 6.74
CA ASN A 88 6.81 10.27 5.58
C ASN A 88 7.54 8.97 5.93
N GLN A 89 8.27 8.95 7.05
CA GLN A 89 8.96 7.75 7.53
C GLN A 89 7.97 6.62 7.88
N LYS A 90 6.88 6.96 8.59
CA LYS A 90 5.84 5.97 8.95
C LYS A 90 5.13 5.42 7.72
N ALA A 91 4.82 6.27 6.73
CA ALA A 91 4.22 5.83 5.48
C ALA A 91 5.15 4.89 4.69
N GLN A 92 6.46 5.20 4.62
CA GLN A 92 7.46 4.35 3.98
C GLN A 92 7.61 2.99 4.68
N TYR A 93 7.68 3.00 6.01
CA TYR A 93 7.75 1.77 6.78
C TYR A 93 6.50 0.90 6.57
N GLN A 94 5.31 1.50 6.63
CA GLN A 94 4.06 0.77 6.41
C GLN A 94 3.96 0.22 4.99
N MET A 95 4.43 0.95 3.98
CA MET A 95 4.43 0.48 2.59
C MET A 95 5.23 -0.80 2.41
N LEU A 96 6.38 -0.92 3.08
CA LEU A 96 7.21 -2.11 2.97
C LEU A 96 6.78 -3.20 3.95
N ASN A 97 6.71 -2.90 5.24
CA ASN A 97 6.59 -3.89 6.32
C ASN A 97 5.22 -3.89 7.03
N GLY A 98 4.26 -3.09 6.55
CA GLY A 98 2.98 -2.93 7.20
C GLY A 98 2.17 -4.22 7.29
N THR A 99 1.75 -4.60 8.50
CA THR A 99 0.84 -5.73 8.74
C THR A 99 -0.51 -5.24 9.24
N LEU A 100 -1.57 -6.00 8.97
CA LEU A 100 -2.90 -5.76 9.52
C LEU A 100 -3.08 -6.39 10.91
N VAL A 101 -2.13 -7.22 11.36
CA VAL A 101 -2.15 -7.82 12.68
C VAL A 101 -1.78 -6.76 13.72
N GLY A 102 -2.77 -6.31 14.49
CA GLY A 102 -2.62 -5.29 15.53
C GLY A 102 -2.84 -3.84 15.08
N GLN A 103 -2.91 -3.58 13.76
CA GLN A 103 -3.26 -2.28 13.17
C GLN A 103 -4.21 -2.46 11.96
N PRO A 104 -5.46 -2.89 12.18
CA PRO A 104 -6.42 -3.12 11.10
C PRO A 104 -6.82 -1.84 10.35
N GLU A 105 -6.60 -0.67 10.94
CA GLU A 105 -6.82 0.64 10.33
C GLU A 105 -5.76 1.04 9.30
N ALA A 106 -4.61 0.35 9.32
CA ALA A 106 -3.55 0.57 8.36
C ALA A 106 -3.78 -0.25 7.07
N PHE A 107 -2.89 -0.07 6.09
CA PHE A 107 -2.92 -0.86 4.87
C PHE A 107 -1.82 -1.94 4.90
N LEU A 108 -2.04 -3.02 4.15
CA LEU A 108 -1.09 -4.13 4.06
C LEU A 108 0.10 -3.75 3.15
N GLY A 109 1.31 -3.86 3.70
CA GLY A 109 2.57 -3.63 3.00
C GLY A 109 2.97 -4.77 2.06
N ILE A 110 4.16 -4.66 1.49
CA ILE A 110 4.67 -5.61 0.48
C ILE A 110 5.28 -6.85 1.12
N ALA A 111 6.10 -6.70 2.17
CA ALA A 111 6.81 -7.78 2.84
C ALA A 111 5.89 -8.94 3.30
N PRO A 112 4.78 -8.69 4.04
CA PRO A 112 3.92 -9.79 4.46
C PRO A 112 3.16 -10.47 3.31
N ARG A 113 3.14 -9.89 2.11
CA ARG A 113 2.58 -10.59 0.92
C ARG A 113 3.52 -11.67 0.41
N PHE A 114 4.82 -11.53 0.64
CA PHE A 114 5.88 -12.41 0.15
C PHE A 114 6.61 -13.11 1.31
N SER A 115 5.87 -13.56 2.32
CA SER A 115 6.44 -14.15 3.54
C SER A 115 6.43 -15.68 3.58
N ASP A 116 5.79 -16.35 2.62
CA ASP A 116 5.59 -17.80 2.63
C ASP A 116 6.05 -18.44 1.31
N LEU A 117 7.01 -19.37 1.39
CA LEU A 117 7.57 -20.12 0.26
C LEU A 117 6.63 -21.21 -0.27
N SER A 118 5.52 -21.49 0.43
CA SER A 118 4.48 -22.42 -0.03
C SER A 118 3.32 -21.72 -0.76
N ALA A 119 3.29 -20.39 -0.75
CA ALA A 119 2.23 -19.62 -1.37
C ALA A 119 2.34 -19.62 -2.91
N PRO A 120 1.24 -19.39 -3.65
CA PRO A 120 1.26 -19.35 -5.12
C PRO A 120 2.18 -18.30 -5.74
N ASN A 121 2.64 -17.32 -4.94
CA ASN A 121 3.56 -16.28 -5.34
C ASN A 121 5.02 -16.55 -4.91
N ALA A 122 5.31 -17.74 -4.39
CA ALA A 122 6.65 -18.16 -3.96
C ALA A 122 7.70 -18.08 -5.07
N ASP A 123 7.30 -18.23 -6.34
CA ASP A 123 8.17 -18.06 -7.51
C ASP A 123 8.83 -16.66 -7.57
N ASN A 124 8.24 -15.66 -6.90
CA ASN A 124 8.78 -14.30 -6.83
C ASN A 124 9.67 -14.08 -5.59
N ILE A 125 9.89 -15.11 -4.78
CA ILE A 125 10.72 -15.06 -3.57
C ILE A 125 12.01 -15.80 -3.86
N ILE A 126 13.13 -15.08 -3.74
CA ILE A 126 14.46 -15.68 -3.82
C ILE A 126 14.96 -15.87 -2.39
N ASP A 127 15.01 -17.12 -1.94
CA ASP A 127 15.61 -17.46 -0.66
C ASP A 127 17.15 -17.42 -0.78
N ALA A 128 17.78 -16.54 0.00
CA ALA A 128 19.23 -16.41 0.09
C ALA A 128 19.87 -17.42 1.06
N GLY A 129 19.08 -18.33 1.65
CA GLY A 129 19.55 -19.40 2.55
C GLY A 129 19.90 -18.93 3.97
N GLY A 130 19.52 -17.70 4.34
CA GLY A 130 19.78 -17.15 5.65
C GLY A 130 18.88 -17.75 6.73
N THR A 131 19.44 -18.16 7.86
CA THR A 131 18.68 -18.67 9.01
C THR A 131 18.88 -17.78 10.24
N GLY A 132 17.85 -17.66 11.07
CA GLY A 132 17.88 -16.82 12.29
C GLY A 132 17.09 -15.52 12.16
N LYS A 133 17.36 -14.57 13.07
CA LYS A 133 16.57 -13.34 13.22
C LYS A 133 17.17 -12.11 12.52
N ASN A 134 18.46 -12.14 12.21
CA ASN A 134 19.18 -11.01 11.61
C ASN A 134 19.23 -11.19 10.09
N LEU A 135 18.08 -11.09 9.45
CA LEU A 135 17.94 -11.22 8.00
C LEU A 135 17.45 -9.90 7.42
N THR A 136 17.86 -9.59 6.19
CA THR A 136 17.42 -8.41 5.45
C THR A 136 17.01 -8.84 4.06
N SER A 137 15.92 -8.26 3.57
CA SER A 137 15.37 -8.55 2.25
C SER A 137 15.55 -7.34 1.33
N ILE A 138 15.75 -7.61 0.05
CA ILE A 138 15.81 -6.59 -1.01
C ILE A 138 14.57 -6.77 -1.88
N TYR A 139 13.93 -5.65 -2.24
CA TYR A 139 12.70 -5.66 -3.05
C TYR A 139 12.96 -4.97 -4.39
N LEU A 140 12.56 -5.62 -5.48
CA LEU A 140 12.51 -5.05 -6.82
C LEU A 140 11.04 -4.92 -7.24
N ILE A 141 10.59 -3.68 -7.49
CA ILE A 141 9.17 -3.39 -7.74
C ILE A 141 9.03 -2.66 -9.08
N GLY A 142 8.24 -3.25 -9.98
CA GLY A 142 7.82 -2.63 -11.24
C GLY A 142 6.53 -1.83 -11.07
N TRP A 143 6.65 -0.51 -11.00
CA TRP A 143 5.50 0.40 -10.86
C TRP A 143 4.79 0.59 -12.20
N ALA A 144 3.53 0.18 -12.29
CA ALA A 144 2.70 0.36 -13.47
C ALA A 144 1.20 0.25 -13.11
N PRO A 145 0.29 0.91 -13.86
CA PRO A 145 -1.15 0.88 -13.59
C PRO A 145 -1.78 -0.52 -13.61
N ASP A 146 -1.19 -1.44 -14.38
CA ASP A 146 -1.61 -2.84 -14.51
C ASP A 146 -0.82 -3.80 -13.59
N LYS A 147 0.15 -3.28 -12.82
CA LYS A 147 1.02 -4.03 -11.91
C LYS A 147 0.87 -3.51 -10.48
N VAL A 148 1.90 -2.81 -9.98
CA VAL A 148 1.93 -2.26 -8.63
C VAL A 148 1.71 -0.75 -8.70
N TYR A 149 0.76 -0.27 -7.92
CA TYR A 149 0.43 1.14 -7.77
C TYR A 149 -0.13 1.42 -6.36
N GLY A 150 -0.05 2.67 -5.94
CA GLY A 150 -0.67 3.11 -4.69
C GLY A 150 -2.15 3.42 -4.89
N ILE A 151 -2.97 3.22 -3.86
CA ILE A 151 -4.40 3.55 -3.88
C ILE A 151 -4.74 4.59 -2.82
N PHE A 152 -5.68 5.46 -3.14
CA PHE A 152 -6.27 6.40 -2.18
C PHE A 152 -7.80 6.31 -2.18
N PRO A 153 -8.47 6.64 -1.06
CA PRO A 153 -9.93 6.53 -0.95
C PRO A 153 -10.66 7.35 -2.02
N LYS A 154 -11.82 6.85 -2.45
CA LYS A 154 -12.66 7.54 -3.44
C LYS A 154 -13.11 8.92 -2.92
N GLY A 155 -13.00 9.94 -3.77
CA GLY A 155 -13.33 11.33 -3.43
C GLY A 155 -12.27 12.05 -2.58
N SER A 156 -11.15 11.40 -2.26
CA SER A 156 -10.02 12.04 -1.57
C SER A 156 -8.91 12.43 -2.55
N LYS A 157 -7.88 13.13 -2.06
CA LYS A 157 -6.68 13.45 -2.84
C LYS A 157 -5.48 12.71 -2.28
N ALA A 158 -4.68 12.10 -3.14
CA ALA A 158 -3.39 11.57 -2.75
C ALA A 158 -2.40 12.69 -2.36
N GLY A 159 -1.57 12.40 -1.37
CA GLY A 159 -0.47 13.26 -0.93
C GLY A 159 -0.69 13.84 0.47
N LEU A 160 0.28 14.64 0.90
CA LEU A 160 0.25 15.28 2.22
C LEU A 160 -0.48 16.61 2.13
N THR A 161 -1.51 16.75 2.95
CA THR A 161 -2.25 18.00 3.15
C THR A 161 -1.92 18.58 4.51
N HIS A 162 -1.37 19.79 4.54
CA HIS A 162 -1.20 20.55 5.77
C HIS A 162 -2.33 21.57 5.88
N ARG A 163 -3.10 21.52 6.97
CA ARG A 163 -4.19 22.46 7.26
C ARG A 163 -3.98 23.09 8.62
N ASP A 164 -3.94 24.41 8.66
CA ASP A 164 -3.98 25.18 9.90
C ASP A 164 -5.42 25.22 10.44
N LEU A 165 -5.59 24.94 11.73
CA LEU A 165 -6.89 24.89 12.42
C LEU A 165 -7.15 26.10 13.34
N GLY A 166 -6.26 27.10 13.34
CA GLY A 166 -6.33 28.26 14.26
C GLY A 166 -5.11 28.33 15.15
#